data_AF-A0A6I5WII1-F1
#
_entry.id   AF-A0A6I5WII1-F1
#
_cell.length_a   1.000
_cell.length_b   1.000
_cell.length_c   1.000
_cell.angle_alpha   90.00
_cell.angle_beta   90.00
_cell.angle_gamma   90.00
#
_symmetry.space_group_name_H-M   'P 1'
#
loop_
_entity.id
_entity.type
_entity.pdbx_description
1 polymer ?
#
loop_
_entity_poly.entity_id
_entity_poly.type
_entity_poly.pdbx_seq_one_letter_code
_entity_poly.pdbx_strand_id
1 'polypeptide(L)'
;MGASGAAALWGIGWRPGGRRASSGLADPHYSGDPVAAGSGPDVSPRPLGRSPVAIENTRPGAAGFSLSGHRFATDRSGEIAGYASATSVAPGEELVLRVSVAPAQRYRATVFRIGHYGGAGARMVVQGPWLDGTTQPAPTVSPETGAVSCAWSPGWRLRIGADWTSGLYLALLSTAGGHHHWVPFVVRDPSRTAAGLVVIPTSTYQAYNQWPMDGRTGASLYYGFDDAGRRAVAGRSRAVSHDRPYAGSGLPNLVADDIGFVQWAEAQGLDLAYASSEDLHTGRIEPGRHRAVIFPGHDEYWSTRMRSAVVTARNGATSLVFLGANNCYWRIRFGGGDRDERQVWCDKVDTPRKGVVPVTPKWRATTSPEQQLIGSQYVSVVDGRAPLVVGASGHWFWAGTGVRDGDRIPGVVWGEADQWMSDTAGPQLVEEVQLADSPFTRKGKTVRQHTRLYRAPSGAWVFAAGSLGWTRTLYDPALADPRMDRATRNLLRQVLGGDPAGADQPVVARAARR
;
A
#
# COMPACT_ATOMS: atom_id res chain seq x y z
N MET A 1 -25.91 -6.99 -3.75
CA MET A 1 -25.77 -6.01 -4.85
C MET A 1 -25.67 -4.62 -4.23
N GLY A 2 -24.69 -3.81 -4.65
CA GLY A 2 -24.48 -2.45 -4.14
C GLY A 2 -23.08 -2.17 -3.57
N ALA A 3 -22.01 -2.54 -4.29
CA ALA A 3 -20.67 -2.01 -4.03
C ALA A 3 -20.58 -0.58 -4.58
N SER A 4 -21.10 0.39 -3.82
CA SER A 4 -20.97 1.82 -4.11
C SER A 4 -19.77 2.38 -3.36
N GLY A 5 -18.59 2.21 -3.94
CA GLY A 5 -17.32 2.79 -3.47
C GLY A 5 -16.60 3.50 -4.60
N ALA A 6 -17.34 4.23 -5.45
CA ALA A 6 -16.73 5.14 -6.41
C ALA A 6 -16.20 6.36 -5.66
N ALA A 7 -14.88 6.46 -5.51
CA ALA A 7 -14.24 7.70 -5.12
C ALA A 7 -14.49 8.76 -6.19
N ALA A 8 -15.58 9.51 -6.04
CA ALA A 8 -15.85 10.70 -6.84
C ALA A 8 -14.85 11.79 -6.45
N LEU A 9 -13.69 11.82 -7.13
CA LEU A 9 -12.70 12.89 -7.06
C LEU A 9 -13.03 13.95 -8.12
N TRP A 10 -13.79 14.99 -7.71
CA TRP A 10 -13.97 16.19 -8.53
C TRP A 10 -12.92 17.26 -8.16
N GLY A 11 -12.17 17.68 -9.19
CA GLY A 11 -11.88 19.10 -9.44
C GLY A 11 -10.64 19.72 -8.79
N ILE A 12 -9.49 19.66 -9.47
CA ILE A 12 -8.62 20.84 -9.60
C ILE A 12 -8.36 21.04 -11.10
N GLY A 13 -8.64 22.25 -11.59
CA GLY A 13 -8.53 22.64 -12.98
C GLY A 13 -7.07 22.67 -13.45
N TRP A 14 -6.83 22.08 -14.61
CA TRP A 14 -5.58 22.24 -15.36
C TRP A 14 -5.69 23.54 -16.18
N ARG A 15 -4.76 24.48 -15.96
CA ARG A 15 -4.49 25.57 -16.91
C ARG A 15 -3.17 25.25 -17.61
N PRO A 16 -3.09 25.25 -18.95
CA PRO A 16 -1.82 25.19 -19.65
C PRO A 16 -1.22 26.61 -19.70
N GLY A 17 0.01 26.78 -19.22
CA GLY A 17 0.68 28.07 -19.33
C GLY A 17 2.10 28.10 -18.76
N GLY A 18 3.07 28.28 -19.66
CA GLY A 18 4.32 28.98 -19.37
C GLY A 18 5.53 28.11 -19.03
N ARG A 19 6.51 28.08 -19.95
CA ARG A 19 7.88 27.64 -19.67
C ARG A 19 8.45 28.45 -18.51
N ARG A 20 8.79 27.78 -17.41
CA ARG A 20 9.88 28.19 -16.51
C ARG A 20 10.65 26.92 -16.16
N ALA A 21 11.94 26.90 -16.46
CA ALA A 21 12.85 25.98 -15.81
C ALA A 21 12.78 26.29 -14.31
N SER A 22 12.12 25.43 -13.54
CA SER A 22 12.14 25.53 -12.10
C SER A 22 13.53 25.09 -11.65
N SER A 23 14.37 26.04 -11.26
CA SER A 23 15.40 25.76 -10.27
C SER A 23 14.67 25.15 -9.06
N GLY A 24 14.70 23.83 -8.91
CA GLY A 24 14.02 23.14 -7.81
C GLY A 24 14.42 23.78 -6.48
N LEU A 25 13.46 23.92 -5.57
CA LEU A 25 13.77 24.39 -4.21
C LEU A 25 14.84 23.47 -3.62
N ALA A 26 16.03 24.00 -3.35
CA ALA A 26 17.05 23.27 -2.61
C ALA A 26 16.51 23.00 -1.21
N ASP A 27 16.27 21.72 -0.90
CA ASP A 27 15.85 21.31 0.44
C ASP A 27 17.09 20.95 1.26
N PRO A 28 17.43 21.69 2.32
CA PRO A 28 18.55 21.35 3.19
C PRO A 28 18.41 19.99 3.87
N HIS A 29 17.21 19.38 3.88
CA HIS A 29 16.94 18.05 4.43
C HIS A 29 16.83 16.95 3.36
N TYR A 30 16.97 17.28 2.08
CA TYR A 30 17.04 16.31 1.00
C TYR A 30 17.93 16.80 -0.14
N SER A 31 19.17 16.32 -0.17
CA SER A 31 20.15 16.63 -1.21
C SER A 31 19.88 15.93 -2.56
N GLY A 32 18.72 15.27 -2.70
CA GLY A 32 18.39 14.42 -3.85
C GLY A 32 18.58 12.93 -3.54
N ASP A 33 18.11 12.10 -4.48
CA ASP A 33 18.31 10.64 -4.46
C ASP A 33 19.81 10.31 -4.29
N PRO A 34 20.21 9.46 -3.32
CA PRO A 34 21.61 9.13 -3.13
C PRO A 34 22.20 8.49 -4.39
N VAL A 35 23.40 8.96 -4.76
CA VAL A 35 24.17 8.43 -5.89
C VAL A 35 24.87 7.14 -5.46
N ALA A 36 25.09 6.22 -6.39
CA ALA A 36 25.67 4.91 -6.13
C ALA A 36 26.97 5.01 -5.30
N ALA A 37 26.98 4.39 -4.12
CA ALA A 37 28.20 3.92 -3.48
C ALA A 37 28.44 2.48 -3.96
N GLY A 38 29.68 2.17 -4.32
CA GLY A 38 30.06 0.88 -4.89
C GLY A 38 29.74 -0.34 -4.04
N SER A 39 29.61 -1.48 -4.73
CA SER A 39 29.46 -2.87 -4.26
C SER A 39 28.46 -3.10 -3.11
N GLY A 40 27.23 -3.48 -3.49
CA GLY A 40 26.29 -4.12 -2.58
C GLY A 40 26.81 -5.48 -2.09
N PRO A 41 26.32 -5.98 -0.96
CA PRO A 41 26.72 -7.27 -0.43
C PRO A 41 26.43 -8.40 -1.44
N ASP A 42 27.36 -9.35 -1.54
CA ASP A 42 27.16 -10.60 -2.28
C ASP A 42 26.05 -11.41 -1.59
N VAL A 43 24.82 -11.30 -2.08
CA VAL A 43 23.69 -12.08 -1.59
C VAL A 43 23.79 -13.48 -2.22
N SER A 44 24.64 -14.32 -1.64
CA SER A 44 24.79 -15.71 -2.09
C SER A 44 23.45 -16.47 -1.96
N PRO A 45 23.10 -17.34 -2.92
CA PRO A 45 21.83 -18.06 -2.90
C PRO A 45 21.77 -19.02 -1.71
N ARG A 46 20.75 -18.89 -0.86
CA ARG A 46 20.43 -19.92 0.14
C ARG A 46 19.58 -21.03 -0.49
N PRO A 47 19.90 -22.32 -0.27
CA PRO A 47 19.15 -23.43 -0.86
C PRO A 47 17.70 -23.56 -0.40
N LEU A 48 16.95 -24.27 -1.25
CA LEU A 48 15.51 -24.54 -1.34
C LEU A 48 14.89 -25.26 -0.13
N GLY A 49 14.85 -24.62 1.04
CA GLY A 49 13.83 -24.93 2.05
C GLY A 49 12.49 -24.31 1.64
N ARG A 50 11.35 -24.93 2.00
CA ARG A 50 10.05 -24.23 1.90
C ARG A 50 10.14 -22.94 2.72
N SER A 51 9.78 -21.80 2.13
CA SER A 51 9.81 -20.52 2.84
C SER A 51 8.92 -20.59 4.11
N PRO A 52 9.23 -19.83 5.18
CA PRO A 52 8.37 -19.78 6.36
C PRO A 52 6.91 -19.45 6.02
N VAL A 53 6.71 -18.57 5.03
CA VAL A 53 5.39 -18.25 4.48
C VAL A 53 4.74 -19.45 3.77
N ALA A 54 5.48 -20.20 2.97
CA ALA A 54 4.95 -21.40 2.33
C ALA A 54 4.59 -22.49 3.37
N ILE A 55 5.40 -22.65 4.42
CA ILE A 55 5.10 -23.56 5.54
C ILE A 55 3.84 -23.08 6.27
N GLU A 56 3.76 -21.80 6.58
CA GLU A 56 2.60 -21.18 7.22
C GLU A 56 1.30 -21.42 6.43
N ASN A 57 1.37 -21.35 5.10
CA ASN A 57 0.22 -21.61 4.21
C ASN A 57 -0.22 -23.08 4.14
N THR A 58 0.54 -24.02 4.73
CA THR A 58 0.08 -25.39 4.92
C THR A 58 -0.88 -25.55 6.11
N ARG A 59 -0.96 -24.53 6.99
CA ARG A 59 -1.88 -24.55 8.12
C ARG A 59 -3.34 -24.40 7.64
N PRO A 60 -4.32 -24.96 8.38
CA PRO A 60 -5.73 -24.79 8.03
C PRO A 60 -6.16 -23.32 8.00
N GLY A 61 -6.86 -22.94 6.93
CA GLY A 61 -7.50 -21.65 6.83
C GLY A 61 -8.70 -21.51 7.78
N ALA A 62 -9.07 -20.27 8.11
CA ALA A 62 -10.23 -20.00 8.94
C ALA A 62 -11.53 -20.22 8.14
N ALA A 63 -12.33 -21.19 8.58
CA ALA A 63 -13.66 -21.40 8.01
C ALA A 63 -14.51 -20.12 8.16
N GLY A 64 -15.05 -19.62 7.05
CA GLY A 64 -15.91 -18.43 7.05
C GLY A 64 -15.20 -17.09 7.23
N PHE A 65 -13.87 -17.02 7.08
CA PHE A 65 -13.19 -15.73 6.99
C PHE A 65 -13.80 -14.90 5.85
N SER A 66 -14.23 -13.68 6.19
CA SER A 66 -14.81 -12.74 5.24
C SER A 66 -14.51 -11.32 5.69
N LEU A 67 -14.11 -10.48 4.73
CA LEU A 67 -13.93 -9.04 4.94
C LEU A 67 -15.28 -8.28 4.93
N SER A 68 -16.37 -8.94 4.52
CA SER A 68 -17.71 -8.37 4.40
C SER A 68 -18.76 -9.28 5.05
N GLY A 69 -20.03 -8.86 5.05
CA GLY A 69 -21.13 -9.65 5.61
C GLY A 69 -21.23 -9.59 7.14
N HIS A 70 -20.29 -8.92 7.81
CA HIS A 70 -20.40 -8.58 9.23
C HIS A 70 -21.33 -7.38 9.41
N ARG A 71 -21.98 -7.31 10.57
CA ARG A 71 -22.64 -6.09 11.04
C ARG A 71 -21.56 -5.14 11.56
N PHE A 72 -21.02 -4.29 10.69
CA PHE A 72 -20.02 -3.31 11.07
C PHE A 72 -20.63 -2.17 11.89
N ALA A 73 -19.89 -1.72 12.90
CA ALA A 73 -20.23 -0.52 13.65
C ALA A 73 -20.20 0.72 12.74
N THR A 74 -20.89 1.78 13.16
CA THR A 74 -20.80 3.07 12.46
C THR A 74 -20.00 4.08 13.29
N ASP A 75 -19.30 4.98 12.61
CA ASP A 75 -18.53 6.03 13.28
C ASP A 75 -19.40 6.98 14.12
N ARG A 76 -20.71 7.03 13.87
CA ARG A 76 -21.67 7.89 14.60
C ARG A 76 -22.20 7.25 15.88
N SER A 77 -22.58 5.98 15.80
CA SER A 77 -23.13 5.24 16.93
C SER A 77 -22.06 4.65 17.83
N GLY A 78 -20.87 4.36 17.30
CA GLY A 78 -19.70 3.97 18.08
C GLY A 78 -19.83 2.60 18.75
N GLU A 79 -20.58 1.66 18.16
CA GLU A 79 -20.84 0.35 18.80
C GLU A 79 -19.58 -0.41 19.12
N ILE A 80 -18.58 -0.34 18.23
CA ILE A 80 -17.21 -0.69 18.51
C ILE A 80 -16.28 -0.02 17.50
N ALA A 81 -15.16 0.50 17.97
CA ALA A 81 -14.08 0.97 17.11
C ALA A 81 -12.75 0.73 17.81
N GLY A 82 -11.68 0.51 17.04
CA GLY A 82 -10.35 0.38 17.61
C GLY A 82 -9.23 0.72 16.66
N TYR A 83 -8.05 0.84 17.25
CA TYR A 83 -6.79 1.04 16.55
C TYR A 83 -5.64 0.39 17.32
N ALA A 84 -4.57 0.06 16.60
CA ALA A 84 -3.39 -0.56 17.16
C ALA A 84 -2.35 0.50 17.58
N SER A 85 -1.58 0.22 18.64
CA SER A 85 -0.52 1.09 19.15
C SER A 85 0.68 1.24 18.21
N ALA A 86 0.82 0.38 17.21
CA ALA A 86 1.87 0.39 16.20
C ALA A 86 1.29 -0.05 14.86
N THR A 87 1.90 0.38 13.74
CA THR A 87 1.52 -0.11 12.39
C THR A 87 2.15 -1.46 12.08
N SER A 88 3.30 -1.75 12.69
CA SER A 88 3.94 -3.05 12.66
C SER A 88 4.56 -3.44 14.00
N VAL A 89 4.73 -4.73 14.22
CA VAL A 89 5.39 -5.33 15.39
C VAL A 89 6.24 -6.52 14.96
N ALA A 90 7.35 -6.78 15.66
CA ALA A 90 8.17 -7.98 15.46
C ALA A 90 7.75 -9.12 16.40
N PRO A 91 8.08 -10.39 16.09
CA PRO A 91 7.97 -11.50 17.03
C PRO A 91 8.60 -11.17 18.38
N GLY A 92 7.88 -11.46 19.47
CA GLY A 92 8.29 -11.13 20.82
C GLY A 92 7.95 -9.70 21.26
N GLU A 93 7.45 -8.81 20.41
CA GLU A 93 6.96 -7.49 20.82
C GLU A 93 5.51 -7.55 21.34
N GLU A 94 5.03 -6.46 21.93
CA GLU A 94 3.63 -6.30 22.35
C GLU A 94 2.89 -5.33 21.42
N LEU A 95 1.70 -5.73 20.97
CA LEU A 95 0.74 -4.86 20.30
C LEU A 95 -0.42 -4.55 21.27
N VAL A 96 -0.75 -3.27 21.42
CA VAL A 96 -1.91 -2.86 22.23
C VAL A 96 -3.03 -2.41 21.29
N LEU A 97 -4.18 -3.07 21.40
CA LEU A 97 -5.41 -2.58 20.76
C LEU A 97 -6.10 -1.61 21.72
N ARG A 98 -6.31 -0.38 21.27
CA ARG A 98 -7.13 0.63 21.93
C ARG A 98 -8.56 0.49 21.39
N VAL A 99 -9.54 0.28 22.27
CA VAL A 99 -10.92 -0.06 21.86
C VAL A 99 -11.92 0.80 22.63
N SER A 100 -12.88 1.37 21.91
CA SER A 100 -14.05 2.05 22.47
C SER A 100 -15.31 1.27 22.08
N VAL A 101 -16.25 1.13 23.02
CA VAL A 101 -17.50 0.40 22.86
C VAL A 101 -18.65 1.22 23.44
N ALA A 102 -19.66 1.57 22.62
CA ALA A 102 -20.80 2.37 23.03
C ALA A 102 -22.14 1.81 22.50
N PRO A 103 -23.11 1.40 23.35
CA PRO A 103 -23.05 1.38 24.81
C PRO A 103 -22.05 0.34 25.32
N ALA A 104 -21.56 0.54 26.55
CA ALA A 104 -20.65 -0.38 27.22
C ALA A 104 -21.21 -1.81 27.24
N GLN A 105 -20.39 -2.77 26.83
CA GLN A 105 -20.74 -4.18 26.75
C GLN A 105 -19.47 -5.01 26.56
N ARG A 106 -19.57 -6.33 26.72
CA ARG A 106 -18.44 -7.22 26.45
C ARG A 106 -18.07 -7.22 24.97
N TYR A 107 -16.80 -7.30 24.67
CA TYR A 107 -16.25 -7.49 23.33
C TYR A 107 -15.08 -8.48 23.36
N ARG A 108 -14.64 -8.96 22.21
CA ARG A 108 -13.39 -9.71 22.06
C ARG A 108 -12.71 -9.35 20.75
N ALA A 109 -11.43 -9.70 20.64
CA ALA A 109 -10.65 -9.55 19.42
C ALA A 109 -10.24 -10.93 18.87
N THR A 110 -10.41 -11.16 17.58
CA THR A 110 -9.91 -12.36 16.89
C THR A 110 -8.89 -11.92 15.83
N VAL A 111 -7.67 -12.43 15.92
CA VAL A 111 -6.57 -12.07 15.02
C VAL A 111 -6.45 -13.08 13.91
N PHE A 112 -6.37 -12.60 12.68
CA PHE A 112 -6.17 -13.37 11.47
C PHE A 112 -4.86 -12.96 10.79
N ARG A 113 -4.11 -13.93 10.27
CA ARG A 113 -3.02 -13.68 9.33
C ARG A 113 -3.56 -13.86 7.91
N ILE A 114 -3.44 -12.84 7.08
CA ILE A 114 -3.83 -12.88 5.67
C ILE A 114 -2.84 -13.73 4.87
N GLY A 115 -3.34 -14.51 3.92
CA GLY A 115 -2.52 -15.45 3.14
C GLY A 115 -3.37 -16.40 2.31
N HIS A 116 -2.75 -17.37 1.64
CA HIS A 116 -3.46 -18.29 0.75
C HIS A 116 -4.31 -19.34 1.48
N TYR A 117 -3.70 -20.13 2.37
CA TYR A 117 -4.34 -21.20 3.17
C TYR A 117 -5.34 -22.08 2.39
N GLY A 118 -4.91 -22.61 1.24
CA GLY A 118 -5.77 -23.44 0.38
C GLY A 118 -6.96 -22.69 -0.23
N GLY A 119 -6.86 -21.37 -0.36
CA GLY A 119 -7.92 -20.49 -0.87
C GLY A 119 -8.85 -19.91 0.19
N ALA A 120 -8.62 -20.16 1.49
CA ALA A 120 -9.43 -19.57 2.56
C ALA A 120 -9.13 -18.07 2.80
N GLY A 121 -8.01 -17.55 2.30
CA GLY A 121 -7.68 -16.12 2.33
C GLY A 121 -7.11 -15.60 3.66
N ALA A 122 -7.31 -16.35 4.75
CA ALA A 122 -6.66 -16.12 6.04
C ALA A 122 -6.71 -17.38 6.91
N ARG A 123 -5.87 -17.40 7.96
CA ARG A 123 -6.06 -18.30 9.12
C ARG A 123 -6.31 -17.50 10.38
N MET A 124 -7.05 -18.08 11.32
CA MET A 124 -7.13 -17.55 12.67
C MET A 124 -5.83 -17.87 13.41
N VAL A 125 -5.24 -16.85 14.02
CA VAL A 125 -3.97 -16.95 14.75
C VAL A 125 -4.23 -17.08 16.24
N VAL A 126 -5.11 -16.23 16.77
CA VAL A 126 -5.48 -16.22 18.18
C VAL A 126 -6.85 -15.56 18.34
N GLN A 127 -7.60 -16.01 19.34
CA GLN A 127 -8.81 -15.34 19.80
C GLN A 127 -8.59 -14.91 21.25
N GLY A 128 -8.76 -13.62 21.51
CA GLY A 128 -8.72 -13.07 22.86
C GLY A 128 -9.96 -13.44 23.68
N PRO A 129 -9.89 -13.30 25.01
CA PRO A 129 -11.04 -13.50 25.88
C PRO A 129 -12.11 -12.43 25.65
N TRP A 130 -13.30 -12.66 26.20
CA TRP A 130 -14.31 -11.60 26.32
C TRP A 130 -13.91 -10.60 27.41
N LEU A 131 -13.72 -9.35 27.02
CA LEU A 131 -13.30 -8.21 27.82
C LEU A 131 -14.47 -7.24 28.02
N ASP A 132 -14.48 -6.51 29.12
CA ASP A 132 -15.46 -5.45 29.35
C ASP A 132 -15.10 -4.21 28.52
N GLY A 133 -15.96 -3.86 27.56
CA GLY A 133 -15.81 -2.69 26.71
C GLY A 133 -16.52 -1.50 27.30
N THR A 134 -15.83 -0.37 27.36
CA THR A 134 -16.39 0.91 27.80
C THR A 134 -16.26 1.96 26.72
N THR A 135 -17.09 2.99 26.80
CA THR A 135 -16.95 4.16 25.95
C THR A 135 -15.70 4.94 26.38
N GLN A 136 -14.82 5.21 25.44
CA GLN A 136 -13.60 5.99 25.66
C GLN A 136 -13.86 7.48 25.38
N PRO A 137 -12.98 8.41 25.81
CA PRO A 137 -13.11 9.83 25.54
C PRO A 137 -13.24 10.15 24.04
N ALA A 138 -13.96 11.23 23.73
CA ALA A 138 -14.06 11.76 22.38
C ALA A 138 -12.67 12.10 21.81
N PRO A 139 -12.48 12.02 20.48
CA PRO A 139 -11.21 12.38 19.85
C PRO A 139 -10.90 13.86 20.02
N THR A 140 -9.61 14.18 20.06
CA THR A 140 -9.10 15.56 20.03
C THR A 140 -8.77 15.97 18.60
N VAL A 141 -9.06 17.23 18.26
CA VAL A 141 -8.69 17.84 16.98
C VAL A 141 -7.60 18.87 17.21
N SER A 142 -6.45 18.71 16.57
CA SER A 142 -5.38 19.72 16.64
C SER A 142 -5.84 21.02 15.99
N PRO A 143 -5.79 22.17 16.68
CA PRO A 143 -6.15 23.46 16.08
C PRO A 143 -5.13 23.92 15.03
N GLU A 144 -3.89 23.42 15.09
CA GLU A 144 -2.83 23.77 14.14
C GLU A 144 -2.99 23.06 12.80
N THR A 145 -3.29 21.76 12.85
CA THR A 145 -3.26 20.89 11.67
C THR A 145 -4.62 20.37 11.27
N GLY A 146 -5.61 20.39 12.17
CA GLY A 146 -6.87 19.68 12.04
C GLY A 146 -6.75 18.17 12.27
N ALA A 147 -5.60 17.68 12.76
CA ALA A 147 -5.39 16.24 12.94
C ALA A 147 -6.30 15.71 14.05
N VAL A 148 -7.07 14.67 13.74
CA VAL A 148 -7.90 13.95 14.69
C VAL A 148 -7.06 12.85 15.34
N SER A 149 -7.13 12.70 16.66
CA SER A 149 -6.44 11.63 17.40
C SER A 149 -7.19 11.27 18.69
N CYS A 150 -6.92 10.07 19.21
CA CYS A 150 -7.52 9.54 20.42
C CYS A 150 -6.45 9.26 21.48
N ALA A 151 -6.80 9.51 22.74
CA ALA A 151 -6.01 9.12 23.91
C ALA A 151 -6.69 7.97 24.68
N TRP A 152 -7.22 6.99 23.95
CA TRP A 152 -7.98 5.88 24.55
C TRP A 152 -7.08 5.00 25.43
N SER A 153 -7.63 4.46 26.51
CA SER A 153 -6.92 3.49 27.36
C SER A 153 -6.74 2.14 26.65
N PRO A 154 -5.77 1.30 27.07
CA PRO A 154 -5.59 -0.04 26.51
C PRO A 154 -6.86 -0.88 26.63
N GLY A 155 -7.32 -1.47 25.53
CA GLY A 155 -8.43 -2.43 25.52
C GLY A 155 -7.93 -3.86 25.66
N TRP A 156 -7.00 -4.26 24.79
CA TRP A 156 -6.37 -5.58 24.82
C TRP A 156 -4.88 -5.49 24.53
N ARG A 157 -4.07 -6.25 25.27
CA ARG A 157 -2.63 -6.39 25.06
C ARG A 157 -2.34 -7.76 24.47
N LEU A 158 -1.66 -7.77 23.34
CA LEU A 158 -1.35 -8.97 22.57
C LEU A 158 0.17 -9.10 22.47
N ARG A 159 0.71 -10.18 23.04
CA ARG A 159 2.11 -10.57 22.83
C ARG A 159 2.23 -11.30 21.50
N ILE A 160 3.11 -10.83 20.63
CA ILE A 160 3.39 -11.49 19.35
C ILE A 160 4.25 -12.71 19.63
N GLY A 161 3.74 -13.90 19.29
CA GLY A 161 4.47 -15.15 19.50
C GLY A 161 5.75 -15.20 18.67
N ALA A 162 6.77 -15.89 19.18
CA ALA A 162 8.04 -16.08 18.46
C ALA A 162 7.86 -16.86 17.13
N ASP A 163 6.76 -17.61 17.00
CA ASP A 163 6.40 -18.41 15.83
C ASP A 163 5.48 -17.65 14.85
N TRP A 164 5.13 -16.39 15.12
CA TRP A 164 4.30 -15.60 14.23
C TRP A 164 5.07 -15.29 12.95
N THR A 165 4.57 -15.83 11.84
CA THR A 165 5.19 -15.63 10.52
C THR A 165 4.94 -14.21 10.04
N SER A 166 5.94 -13.54 9.48
CA SER A 166 5.78 -12.20 8.89
C SER A 166 4.61 -12.17 7.91
N GLY A 167 3.81 -11.09 7.94
CA GLY A 167 2.56 -11.02 7.18
C GLY A 167 1.76 -9.76 7.43
N LEU A 168 0.70 -9.59 6.63
CA LEU A 168 -0.41 -8.69 6.93
C LEU A 168 -1.39 -9.40 7.87
N TYR A 169 -1.77 -8.73 8.96
CA TYR A 169 -2.69 -9.26 9.96
C TYR A 169 -3.89 -8.32 10.13
N LEU A 170 -5.04 -8.91 10.45
CA LEU A 170 -6.26 -8.19 10.79
C LEU A 170 -6.80 -8.69 12.14
N ALA A 171 -7.08 -7.78 13.06
CA ALA A 171 -7.87 -8.08 14.25
C ALA A 171 -9.33 -7.71 14.02
N LEU A 172 -10.24 -8.68 14.13
CA LEU A 172 -11.68 -8.45 14.17
C LEU A 172 -12.10 -8.21 15.60
N LEU A 173 -12.53 -6.99 15.90
CA LEU A 173 -13.23 -6.66 17.13
C LEU A 173 -14.69 -7.10 16.98
N SER A 174 -15.26 -7.73 18.01
CA SER A 174 -16.65 -8.20 18.01
C SER A 174 -17.30 -7.95 19.35
N THR A 175 -18.42 -7.23 19.38
CA THR A 175 -19.21 -7.02 20.61
C THR A 175 -20.18 -8.17 20.88
N ALA A 176 -20.65 -8.31 22.12
CA ALA A 176 -21.68 -9.26 22.49
C ALA A 176 -23.01 -8.97 21.75
N GLY A 177 -23.29 -7.70 21.45
CA GLY A 177 -24.40 -7.26 20.59
C GLY A 177 -24.19 -7.47 19.09
N GLY A 178 -23.10 -8.14 18.68
CA GLY A 178 -22.87 -8.56 17.30
C GLY A 178 -22.36 -7.47 16.35
N HIS A 179 -21.77 -6.38 16.86
CA HIS A 179 -21.12 -5.37 16.02
C HIS A 179 -19.63 -5.64 15.84
N HIS A 180 -19.10 -5.21 14.71
CA HIS A 180 -17.74 -5.56 14.29
C HIS A 180 -16.93 -4.34 13.82
N HIS A 181 -15.61 -4.39 13.99
CA HIS A 181 -14.67 -3.42 13.46
C HIS A 181 -13.29 -4.08 13.25
N TRP A 182 -12.65 -3.80 12.11
CA TRP A 182 -11.34 -4.32 11.75
C TRP A 182 -10.21 -3.41 12.21
N VAL A 183 -9.10 -4.00 12.64
CA VAL A 183 -7.85 -3.28 12.94
C VAL A 183 -6.68 -3.96 12.21
N PRO A 184 -6.14 -3.36 11.14
CA PRO A 184 -4.99 -3.92 10.43
C PRO A 184 -3.68 -3.61 11.14
N PHE A 185 -2.72 -4.53 11.04
CA PHE A 185 -1.32 -4.32 11.44
C PHE A 185 -0.41 -5.30 10.69
N VAL A 186 0.89 -5.02 10.69
CA VAL A 186 1.91 -5.88 10.06
C VAL A 186 2.70 -6.61 11.14
N VAL A 187 3.00 -7.88 10.90
CA VAL A 187 4.08 -8.58 11.65
C VAL A 187 5.31 -8.57 10.77
N ARG A 188 6.34 -7.83 11.18
CA ARG A 188 7.60 -7.70 10.44
C ARG A 188 8.60 -8.76 10.91
N ASP A 189 9.59 -9.05 10.08
CA ASP A 189 10.72 -9.92 10.46
C ASP A 189 12.05 -9.21 10.13
N PRO A 190 12.63 -8.48 11.10
CA PRO A 190 13.86 -7.74 10.88
C PRO A 190 15.09 -8.64 10.79
N SER A 191 14.99 -9.90 11.21
CA SER A 191 16.13 -10.82 11.26
C SER A 191 16.36 -11.52 9.93
N ARG A 192 15.31 -11.68 9.12
CA ARG A 192 15.31 -12.59 7.97
C ARG A 192 15.52 -11.87 6.64
N THR A 193 16.44 -12.41 5.86
CA THR A 193 16.63 -12.07 4.44
C THR A 193 15.67 -12.92 3.59
N ALA A 194 14.42 -12.48 3.47
CA ALA A 194 13.47 -13.07 2.52
C ALA A 194 13.86 -12.76 1.07
N ALA A 195 13.43 -13.58 0.11
CA ALA A 195 13.63 -13.24 -1.31
C ALA A 195 12.96 -11.89 -1.65
N GLY A 196 11.72 -11.67 -1.23
CA GLY A 196 10.98 -10.42 -1.47
C GLY A 196 10.52 -9.74 -0.18
N LEU A 197 10.48 -8.41 -0.18
CA LEU A 197 9.87 -7.57 0.85
C LEU A 197 8.60 -6.91 0.30
N VAL A 198 7.45 -7.20 0.88
CA VAL A 198 6.18 -6.55 0.57
C VAL A 198 5.95 -5.39 1.53
N VAL A 199 5.71 -4.20 0.98
CA VAL A 199 5.48 -2.99 1.79
C VAL A 199 3.99 -2.65 1.77
N ILE A 200 3.36 -2.65 2.94
CA ILE A 200 1.96 -2.25 3.13
C ILE A 200 1.90 -0.72 3.33
N PRO A 201 1.10 0.01 2.52
CA PRO A 201 1.18 1.46 2.42
C PRO A 201 0.41 2.18 3.55
N THR A 202 0.81 1.95 4.80
CA THR A 202 0.12 2.45 6.01
C THR A 202 0.09 3.97 6.12
N SER A 203 1.10 4.68 5.63
CA SER A 203 1.09 6.15 5.54
C SER A 203 0.00 6.64 4.57
N THR A 204 -0.15 5.97 3.42
CA THR A 204 -1.19 6.24 2.44
C THR A 204 -2.57 5.89 2.99
N TYR A 205 -2.72 4.76 3.69
CA TYR A 205 -3.98 4.43 4.37
C TYR A 205 -4.44 5.54 5.31
N GLN A 206 -3.56 6.11 6.14
CA GLN A 206 -3.94 7.21 7.02
C GLN A 206 -4.20 8.52 6.26
N ALA A 207 -3.47 8.78 5.18
CA ALA A 207 -3.68 9.97 4.35
C ALA A 207 -5.13 10.07 3.82
N TYR A 208 -5.74 8.92 3.53
CA TYR A 208 -7.12 8.81 3.04
C TYR A 208 -8.16 8.61 4.15
N ASN A 209 -7.74 8.34 5.39
CA ASN A 209 -8.65 8.03 6.49
C ASN A 209 -9.33 9.31 7.02
N GLN A 210 -10.65 9.43 6.80
CA GLN A 210 -11.48 10.56 7.25
C GLN A 210 -12.25 10.23 8.54
N TRP A 211 -11.78 9.28 9.35
CA TRP A 211 -12.43 8.94 10.61
C TRP A 211 -12.46 10.14 11.60
N PRO A 212 -13.57 10.34 12.34
CA PRO A 212 -14.86 9.65 12.19
C PRO A 212 -15.73 10.23 11.05
N MET A 213 -16.47 9.38 10.33
CA MET A 213 -17.47 9.80 9.33
C MET A 213 -18.78 10.30 9.98
N ASP A 214 -18.65 11.29 10.87
CA ASP A 214 -19.74 11.83 11.68
C ASP A 214 -20.41 13.08 11.07
N GLY A 215 -19.80 13.67 10.04
CA GLY A 215 -20.27 14.92 9.45
C GLY A 215 -19.77 16.17 10.15
N ARG A 216 -18.79 16.08 11.06
CA ARG A 216 -18.32 17.24 11.83
C ARG A 216 -16.84 17.19 12.19
N THR A 217 -16.36 16.08 12.75
CA THR A 217 -15.02 16.00 13.34
C THR A 217 -14.00 15.34 12.41
N GLY A 218 -14.42 14.35 11.62
CA GLY A 218 -13.50 13.57 10.79
C GLY A 218 -12.78 14.36 9.71
N ALA A 219 -11.48 14.13 9.61
CA ALA A 219 -10.64 14.74 8.59
C ALA A 219 -9.54 13.77 8.12
N SER A 220 -9.25 13.81 6.83
CA SER A 220 -8.12 13.19 6.15
C SER A 220 -7.25 14.26 5.51
N LEU A 221 -6.17 13.87 4.82
CA LEU A 221 -5.36 14.82 4.06
C LEU A 221 -6.09 15.34 2.80
N TYR A 222 -7.26 14.82 2.45
CA TYR A 222 -8.03 15.25 1.29
C TYR A 222 -9.31 16.02 1.67
N TYR A 223 -9.98 15.60 2.73
CA TYR A 223 -11.31 16.09 3.05
C TYR A 223 -11.53 16.22 4.56
N GLY A 224 -12.39 17.15 4.93
CA GLY A 224 -13.11 17.14 6.21
C GLY A 224 -14.58 17.44 5.94
N PHE A 225 -15.23 18.12 6.86
CA PHE A 225 -16.63 18.52 6.74
C PHE A 225 -16.77 20.05 6.71
N ASP A 226 -17.77 20.55 5.97
CA ASP A 226 -18.24 21.94 6.08
C ASP A 226 -19.28 22.08 7.19
N ASP A 227 -19.75 23.31 7.45
CA ASP A 227 -20.74 23.59 8.50
C ASP A 227 -22.09 22.88 8.30
N ALA A 228 -22.41 22.47 7.07
CA ALA A 228 -23.60 21.69 6.73
C ALA A 228 -23.35 20.17 6.86
N GLY A 229 -22.18 19.76 7.32
CA GLY A 229 -21.75 18.38 7.47
C GLY A 229 -21.48 17.64 6.16
N ARG A 230 -21.27 18.37 5.07
CA ARG A 230 -20.93 17.81 3.76
C ARG A 230 -19.43 17.70 3.63
N ARG A 231 -18.96 16.66 2.92
CA ARG A 231 -17.53 16.45 2.68
C ARG A 231 -16.95 17.60 1.85
N ALA A 232 -15.93 18.28 2.38
CA ALA A 232 -15.34 19.47 1.77
C ALA A 232 -13.81 19.44 1.83
N VAL A 233 -13.15 19.91 0.76
CA VAL A 233 -11.68 20.04 0.71
C VAL A 233 -11.18 21.09 1.69
N ALA A 234 -11.96 22.17 1.90
CA ALA A 234 -11.61 23.25 2.81
C ALA A 234 -11.47 22.78 4.28
N GLY A 235 -12.20 21.72 4.66
CA GLY A 235 -12.13 21.13 6.00
C GLY A 235 -11.04 20.08 6.19
N ARG A 236 -10.20 19.82 5.18
CA ARG A 236 -9.16 18.79 5.28
C ARG A 236 -8.14 19.09 6.39
N SER A 237 -7.51 18.03 6.87
CA SER A 237 -6.35 18.15 7.75
C SER A 237 -5.03 18.30 6.97
N ARG A 238 -4.00 18.77 7.67
CA ARG A 238 -2.60 18.88 7.24
C ARG A 238 -1.72 17.79 7.87
N ALA A 239 -2.25 17.05 8.84
CA ALA A 239 -1.60 15.89 9.42
C ALA A 239 -2.64 14.83 9.81
N VAL A 240 -2.25 13.57 9.82
CA VAL A 240 -3.12 12.46 10.20
C VAL A 240 -2.41 11.57 11.19
N SER A 241 -3.15 11.06 12.16
CA SER A 241 -2.62 10.22 13.22
C SER A 241 -2.91 8.74 12.94
N HIS A 242 -2.02 7.85 13.37
CA HIS A 242 -2.29 6.42 13.53
C HIS A 242 -3.00 6.11 14.86
N ASP A 243 -3.04 7.05 15.81
CA ASP A 243 -3.73 6.90 17.10
C ASP A 243 -5.24 7.19 16.99
N ARG A 244 -5.86 6.56 15.99
CA ARG A 244 -7.30 6.64 15.72
C ARG A 244 -7.75 5.44 14.87
N PRO A 245 -9.03 5.05 14.95
CA PRO A 245 -9.60 4.03 14.07
C PRO A 245 -9.56 4.41 12.59
N TYR A 246 -9.71 3.41 11.73
CA TYR A 246 -10.14 3.61 10.34
C TYR A 246 -11.67 3.71 10.26
N ALA A 247 -12.15 4.56 9.36
CA ALA A 247 -13.57 4.82 9.15
C ALA A 247 -14.39 3.58 8.78
N GLY A 248 -15.66 3.57 9.22
CA GLY A 248 -16.64 2.55 8.85
C GLY A 248 -16.25 1.17 9.37
N SER A 249 -15.96 0.22 8.46
CA SER A 249 -15.64 -1.17 8.85
C SER A 249 -14.31 -1.32 9.60
N GLY A 250 -13.46 -0.30 9.61
CA GLY A 250 -12.09 -0.38 10.13
C GLY A 250 -11.05 -0.87 9.11
N LEU A 251 -11.48 -1.23 7.90
CA LEU A 251 -10.59 -1.50 6.78
C LEU A 251 -10.18 -0.19 6.08
N PRO A 252 -8.88 0.01 5.78
CA PRO A 252 -8.41 1.16 5.03
C PRO A 252 -8.95 1.20 3.59
N ASN A 253 -8.97 2.40 3.00
CA ASN A 253 -9.27 2.56 1.58
C ASN A 253 -8.24 1.81 0.72
N LEU A 254 -8.72 1.10 -0.31
CA LEU A 254 -7.92 0.30 -1.24
C LEU A 254 -7.18 -0.91 -0.64
N VAL A 255 -7.35 -1.23 0.65
CA VAL A 255 -6.71 -2.39 1.30
C VAL A 255 -6.99 -3.73 0.60
N ALA A 256 -8.09 -3.82 -0.14
CA ALA A 256 -8.43 -5.01 -0.92
C ALA A 256 -7.36 -5.34 -1.98
N ASP A 257 -6.70 -4.32 -2.55
CA ASP A 257 -5.64 -4.51 -3.53
C ASP A 257 -4.41 -5.16 -2.87
N ASP A 258 -4.04 -4.73 -1.66
CA ASP A 258 -2.95 -5.32 -0.89
C ASP A 258 -3.29 -6.72 -0.37
N ILE A 259 -4.48 -6.93 0.21
CA ILE A 259 -4.94 -8.25 0.68
C ILE A 259 -4.98 -9.24 -0.49
N GLY A 260 -5.56 -8.83 -1.62
CA GLY A 260 -5.67 -9.66 -2.81
C GLY A 260 -4.31 -10.07 -3.36
N PHE A 261 -3.35 -9.13 -3.41
CA PHE A 261 -1.98 -9.46 -3.75
C PHE A 261 -1.34 -10.44 -2.76
N VAL A 262 -1.47 -10.23 -1.45
CA VAL A 262 -0.92 -11.15 -0.44
C VAL A 262 -1.45 -12.56 -0.64
N GLN A 263 -2.76 -12.71 -0.80
CA GLN A 263 -3.39 -14.03 -1.02
C GLN A 263 -2.91 -14.68 -2.32
N TRP A 264 -2.77 -13.91 -3.40
CA TRP A 264 -2.29 -14.40 -4.69
C TRP A 264 -0.80 -14.77 -4.65
N ALA A 265 0.05 -13.93 -4.05
CA ALA A 265 1.49 -14.11 -4.01
C ALA A 265 1.90 -15.30 -3.12
N GLU A 266 1.23 -15.46 -1.97
CA GLU A 266 1.45 -16.60 -1.09
C GLU A 266 0.96 -17.92 -1.69
N ALA A 267 -0.03 -17.90 -2.59
CA ALA A 267 -0.48 -19.09 -3.32
C ALA A 267 0.61 -19.68 -4.22
N GLN A 268 1.59 -18.86 -4.61
CA GLN A 268 2.73 -19.27 -5.43
C GLN A 268 3.88 -19.82 -4.59
N GLY A 269 3.77 -19.85 -3.26
CA GLY A 269 4.83 -20.34 -2.36
C GLY A 269 6.07 -19.44 -2.31
N LEU A 270 5.94 -18.15 -2.64
CA LEU A 270 7.05 -17.20 -2.62
C LEU A 270 7.63 -17.02 -1.22
N ASP A 271 8.92 -16.72 -1.17
CA ASP A 271 9.59 -16.35 0.07
C ASP A 271 9.48 -14.84 0.34
N LEU A 272 8.47 -14.45 1.12
CA LEU A 272 8.13 -13.04 1.36
C LEU A 272 8.27 -12.65 2.84
N ALA A 273 8.76 -11.43 3.08
CA ALA A 273 8.63 -10.71 4.35
C ALA A 273 7.73 -9.48 4.13
N TYR A 274 7.20 -8.92 5.21
CA TYR A 274 6.26 -7.82 5.19
C TYR A 274 6.73 -6.68 6.10
N ALA A 275 6.49 -5.45 5.67
CA ALA A 275 6.81 -4.23 6.40
C ALA A 275 5.70 -3.19 6.24
N SER A 276 5.57 -2.27 7.19
CA SER A 276 4.76 -1.06 7.04
C SER A 276 5.57 0.06 6.38
N SER A 277 4.91 1.14 5.94
CA SER A 277 5.59 2.37 5.49
C SER A 277 6.53 2.93 6.56
N GLU A 278 6.13 2.83 7.84
CA GLU A 278 6.91 3.36 8.98
C GLU A 278 8.18 2.54 9.22
N ASP A 279 8.20 1.25 8.91
CA ASP A 279 9.41 0.42 9.02
C ASP A 279 10.52 0.88 8.07
N LEU A 280 10.16 1.30 6.85
CA LEU A 280 11.09 1.91 5.91
C LEU A 280 11.56 3.29 6.38
N HIS A 281 10.67 4.08 7.00
CA HIS A 281 11.02 5.41 7.52
C HIS A 281 11.99 5.33 8.70
N THR A 282 11.75 4.41 9.63
CA THR A 282 12.52 4.26 10.87
C THR A 282 13.77 3.41 10.71
N GLY A 283 13.90 2.66 9.61
CA GLY A 283 15.01 1.74 9.39
C GLY A 283 14.88 0.45 10.21
N ARG A 284 13.69 0.12 10.73
CA ARG A 284 13.43 -1.18 11.38
C ARG A 284 13.53 -2.35 10.41
N ILE A 285 13.38 -2.08 9.12
CA ILE A 285 13.60 -3.02 8.03
C ILE A 285 14.58 -2.40 7.04
N GLU A 286 15.59 -3.19 6.65
CA GLU A 286 16.56 -2.80 5.63
C GLU A 286 16.15 -3.42 4.28
N PRO A 287 15.61 -2.64 3.32
CA PRO A 287 15.14 -3.18 2.05
C PRO A 287 16.25 -3.82 1.21
N GLY A 288 17.49 -3.34 1.34
CA GLY A 288 18.67 -3.84 0.61
C GLY A 288 19.05 -5.28 0.93
N ARG A 289 18.50 -5.86 2.01
CA ARG A 289 18.71 -7.28 2.33
C ARG A 289 17.92 -8.22 1.42
N HIS A 290 16.91 -7.72 0.72
CA HIS A 290 16.03 -8.52 -0.12
C HIS A 290 16.40 -8.41 -1.59
N ARG A 291 15.99 -9.40 -2.40
CA ARG A 291 16.21 -9.36 -3.86
C ARG A 291 15.25 -8.42 -4.56
N ALA A 292 14.05 -8.26 -4.01
CA ALA A 292 13.09 -7.27 -4.49
C ALA A 292 12.28 -6.63 -3.35
N VAL A 293 11.90 -5.37 -3.54
CA VAL A 293 10.85 -4.68 -2.78
C VAL A 293 9.61 -4.54 -3.66
N ILE A 294 8.44 -4.93 -3.13
CA ILE A 294 7.19 -5.00 -3.84
C ILE A 294 6.17 -4.07 -3.18
N PHE A 295 5.59 -3.18 -4.00
CA PHE A 295 4.52 -2.26 -3.64
C PHE A 295 3.23 -2.74 -4.35
N PRO A 296 2.34 -3.44 -3.63
CA PRO A 296 1.24 -4.18 -4.25
C PRO A 296 0.13 -3.32 -4.85
N GLY A 297 -0.06 -2.11 -4.33
CA GLY A 297 -1.19 -1.28 -4.67
C GLY A 297 -0.81 0.19 -4.77
N HIS A 298 -1.62 1.03 -4.14
CA HIS A 298 -1.48 2.48 -4.16
C HIS A 298 -0.62 2.96 -2.98
N ASP A 299 0.64 3.30 -3.23
CA ASP A 299 1.57 3.81 -2.21
C ASP A 299 2.01 5.26 -2.50
N GLU A 300 1.11 6.21 -2.26
CA GLU A 300 1.20 7.60 -2.69
C GLU A 300 2.07 8.50 -1.77
N TYR A 301 2.17 8.20 -0.47
CA TYR A 301 2.70 9.13 0.55
C TYR A 301 4.04 8.66 1.15
N TRP A 302 5.14 9.27 0.70
CA TRP A 302 6.50 8.81 1.01
C TRP A 302 7.32 9.86 1.75
N SER A 303 7.97 9.46 2.83
CA SER A 303 8.96 10.30 3.50
C SER A 303 10.30 10.26 2.77
N THR A 304 11.14 11.26 3.04
CA THR A 304 12.52 11.30 2.54
C THR A 304 13.32 10.05 2.92
N ARG A 305 13.19 9.57 4.17
CA ARG A 305 13.90 8.37 4.62
C ARG A 305 13.43 7.11 3.88
N MET A 306 12.13 6.97 3.65
CA MET A 306 11.57 5.85 2.87
C MET A 306 12.15 5.85 1.45
N ARG A 307 12.08 6.98 0.74
CA ARG A 307 12.63 7.09 -0.62
C ARG A 307 14.12 6.80 -0.64
N SER A 308 14.89 7.34 0.30
CA SER A 308 16.34 7.12 0.39
C SER A 308 16.68 5.65 0.62
N ALA A 309 15.95 4.95 1.49
CA ALA A 309 16.15 3.53 1.75
C ALA A 309 15.88 2.68 0.49
N VAL A 310 14.80 2.99 -0.24
CA VAL A 310 14.43 2.29 -1.47
C VAL A 310 15.43 2.56 -2.61
N VAL A 311 15.87 3.82 -2.79
CA VAL A 311 16.91 4.19 -3.77
C VAL A 311 18.23 3.49 -3.44
N THR A 312 18.62 3.47 -2.16
CA THR A 312 19.85 2.81 -1.70
C THR A 312 19.79 1.31 -1.99
N ALA A 313 18.66 0.65 -1.70
CA ALA A 313 18.44 -0.75 -2.03
C ALA A 313 18.56 -1.01 -3.54
N ARG A 314 17.91 -0.20 -4.39
CA ARG A 314 18.04 -0.29 -5.85
C ARG A 314 19.49 -0.17 -6.30
N ASN A 315 20.22 0.83 -5.78
CA ASN A 315 21.63 1.04 -6.10
C ASN A 315 22.51 -0.13 -5.59
N GLY A 316 22.07 -0.85 -4.56
CA GLY A 316 22.66 -2.10 -4.05
C GLY A 316 22.15 -3.39 -4.70
N ALA A 317 21.55 -3.31 -5.90
CA ALA A 317 21.04 -4.44 -6.70
C ALA A 317 19.71 -5.07 -6.24
N THR A 318 18.98 -4.48 -5.31
CA THR A 318 17.59 -4.89 -4.98
C THR A 318 16.61 -4.38 -6.04
N SER A 319 15.87 -5.28 -6.69
CA SER A 319 14.83 -4.92 -7.66
C SER A 319 13.63 -4.21 -7.01
N LEU A 320 12.91 -3.36 -7.74
CA LEU A 320 11.70 -2.68 -7.27
C LEU A 320 10.51 -3.05 -8.15
N VAL A 321 9.37 -3.38 -7.54
CA VAL A 321 8.14 -3.77 -8.25
C VAL A 321 6.99 -2.90 -7.77
N PHE A 322 6.53 -1.98 -8.61
CA PHE A 322 5.37 -1.13 -8.37
C PHE A 322 4.17 -1.66 -9.17
N LEU A 323 3.24 -2.33 -8.49
CA LEU A 323 2.05 -2.90 -9.14
C LEU A 323 0.86 -1.92 -9.21
N GLY A 324 1.03 -0.68 -8.74
CA GLY A 324 0.03 0.37 -8.84
C GLY A 324 0.39 1.52 -9.78
N ALA A 325 -0.24 2.66 -9.55
CA ALA A 325 0.04 3.97 -10.13
C ALA A 325 0.10 5.02 -9.01
N ASN A 326 0.59 6.21 -9.36
CA ASN A 326 0.69 7.35 -8.44
C ASN A 326 1.47 7.02 -7.16
N ASN A 327 2.47 6.15 -7.31
CA ASN A 327 3.37 5.78 -6.24
C ASN A 327 4.39 6.90 -5.99
N CYS A 328 4.75 7.11 -4.73
CA CYS A 328 5.72 8.13 -4.32
C CYS A 328 5.35 9.54 -4.84
N TYR A 329 4.08 9.92 -4.83
CA TYR A 329 3.62 11.21 -5.39
C TYR A 329 3.77 12.36 -4.39
N TRP A 330 3.24 12.20 -3.17
CA TRP A 330 3.36 13.19 -2.12
C TRP A 330 4.56 12.90 -1.23
N ARG A 331 5.35 13.94 -0.98
CA ARG A 331 6.32 13.90 0.10
C ARG A 331 5.62 14.09 1.44
N ILE A 332 5.97 13.30 2.44
CA ILE A 332 5.51 13.45 3.82
C ILE A 332 6.67 13.64 4.79
N ARG A 333 6.34 14.10 5.99
CA ARG A 333 7.22 14.03 7.18
C ARG A 333 6.47 13.35 8.32
N PHE A 334 7.21 12.75 9.23
CA PHE A 334 6.64 12.21 10.46
C PHE A 334 6.74 13.24 11.60
N GLY A 335 5.94 13.07 12.66
CA GLY A 335 5.86 14.01 13.78
C GLY A 335 7.17 14.10 14.58
N GLY A 336 7.25 15.08 15.50
CA GLY A 336 8.35 15.17 16.47
C GLY A 336 9.75 15.31 15.84
N GLY A 337 9.85 15.92 14.65
CA GLY A 337 11.10 15.99 13.88
C GLY A 337 11.51 14.63 13.29
N ASP A 338 10.57 13.92 12.67
CA ASP A 338 10.74 12.56 12.11
C ASP A 338 11.13 11.50 13.16
N ARG A 339 10.59 11.65 14.39
CA ARG A 339 10.76 10.67 15.48
C ARG A 339 9.45 10.03 15.90
N ASP A 340 8.33 10.74 15.71
CA ASP A 340 7.00 10.24 16.00
C ASP A 340 6.34 9.73 14.71
N GLU A 341 6.51 8.43 14.46
CA GLU A 341 5.91 7.74 13.32
C GLU A 341 4.37 7.61 13.42
N ARG A 342 3.77 7.99 14.55
CA ARG A 342 2.31 7.96 14.73
C ARG A 342 1.62 9.15 14.07
N GLN A 343 2.36 10.17 13.64
CA GLN A 343 1.83 11.36 12.98
C GLN A 343 2.40 11.51 11.58
N VAL A 344 1.56 11.51 10.55
CA VAL A 344 1.93 11.73 9.15
C VAL A 344 1.50 13.15 8.73
N TRP A 345 2.46 13.98 8.36
CA TRP A 345 2.21 15.36 7.96
C TRP A 345 2.34 15.54 6.45
N CYS A 346 1.38 16.25 5.86
CA CYS A 346 1.38 16.62 4.45
C CYS A 346 0.52 17.87 4.23
N ASP A 347 1.16 19.02 4.11
CA ASP A 347 0.47 20.27 3.83
C ASP A 347 -0.11 20.34 2.41
N LYS A 348 0.34 19.47 1.48
CA LYS A 348 -0.05 19.49 0.06
C LYS A 348 0.12 20.86 -0.58
N VAL A 349 1.28 21.47 -0.33
CA VAL A 349 1.66 22.78 -0.87
C VAL A 349 3.03 22.66 -1.54
N ASP A 350 3.19 23.36 -2.64
CA ASP A 350 4.48 23.42 -3.35
C ASP A 350 5.45 24.44 -2.71
N THR A 351 4.97 25.28 -1.78
CA THR A 351 5.76 26.30 -1.07
C THR A 351 5.66 26.19 0.46
N PRO A 352 6.76 26.41 1.21
CA PRO A 352 6.74 26.33 2.67
C PRO A 352 5.81 27.37 3.28
N ARG A 353 5.11 27.00 4.35
CA ARG A 353 4.66 28.00 5.32
C ARG A 353 5.85 28.44 6.16
N LYS A 354 5.87 29.71 6.57
CA LYS A 354 6.90 30.26 7.45
C LYS A 354 7.05 29.36 8.69
N GLY A 355 8.24 28.79 8.91
CA GLY A 355 8.54 27.90 10.04
C GLY A 355 8.27 26.41 9.83
N VAL A 356 7.73 25.97 8.68
CA VAL A 356 7.48 24.55 8.38
C VAL A 356 8.52 24.04 7.38
N VAL A 357 9.46 23.25 7.87
CA VAL A 357 10.52 22.58 7.08
C VAL A 357 10.71 21.15 7.64
N PRO A 358 10.88 20.11 6.79
CA PRO A 358 10.85 20.16 5.33
C PRO A 358 9.44 20.40 4.78
N VAL A 359 9.37 21.01 3.60
CA VAL A 359 8.12 21.10 2.84
C VAL A 359 7.67 19.72 2.39
N THR A 360 6.36 19.55 2.26
CA THR A 360 5.70 18.34 1.75
C THR A 360 5.07 18.59 0.38
N PRO A 361 5.85 19.00 -0.66
CA PRO A 361 5.34 19.17 -2.00
C PRO A 361 5.18 17.80 -2.65
N LYS A 362 4.80 17.81 -3.93
CA LYS A 362 4.93 16.60 -4.75
C LYS A 362 6.40 16.30 -4.99
N TRP A 363 6.76 15.03 -5.14
CA TRP A 363 8.14 14.64 -5.46
C TRP A 363 8.63 15.29 -6.76
N ARG A 364 7.81 15.35 -7.82
CA ARG A 364 8.11 16.09 -9.06
C ARG A 364 8.32 17.60 -8.95
N ALA A 365 7.91 18.22 -7.86
CA ALA A 365 8.20 19.65 -7.62
C ALA A 365 9.59 19.85 -6.98
N THR A 366 10.29 18.77 -6.67
CA THR A 366 11.67 18.75 -6.17
C THR A 366 12.64 18.35 -7.29
N THR A 367 13.93 18.23 -6.97
CA THR A 367 14.95 17.69 -7.89
C THR A 367 14.85 16.17 -8.09
N SER A 368 13.90 15.49 -7.43
CA SER A 368 13.73 14.04 -7.48
C SER A 368 12.29 13.62 -7.82
N PRO A 369 11.86 13.80 -9.09
CA PRO A 369 10.55 13.32 -9.54
C PRO A 369 10.39 11.81 -9.38
N GLU A 370 9.14 11.36 -9.31
CA GLU A 370 8.76 9.94 -9.26
C GLU A 370 9.41 9.17 -10.41
N GLN A 371 9.41 9.75 -11.61
CA GLN A 371 9.98 9.16 -12.82
C GLN A 371 11.48 8.82 -12.70
N GLN A 372 12.26 9.58 -11.92
CA GLN A 372 13.68 9.31 -11.72
C GLN A 372 13.95 8.02 -10.94
N LEU A 373 12.98 7.56 -10.14
CA LEU A 373 13.04 6.30 -9.42
C LEU A 373 12.23 5.21 -10.12
N ILE A 374 10.99 5.50 -10.51
CA ILE A 374 9.99 4.52 -10.94
C ILE A 374 10.06 4.26 -12.45
N GLY A 375 10.58 5.20 -13.24
CA GLY A 375 10.57 5.15 -14.70
C GLY A 375 9.28 5.67 -15.32
N SER A 376 8.27 6.02 -14.53
CA SER A 376 7.05 6.73 -14.95
C SER A 376 6.52 7.55 -13.78
N GLN A 377 5.58 8.45 -14.05
CA GLN A 377 4.94 9.25 -13.00
C GLN A 377 3.47 9.49 -13.29
N TYR A 378 2.68 9.76 -12.24
CA TYR A 378 1.25 10.01 -12.36
C TYR A 378 0.92 11.07 -13.40
N VAL A 379 0.02 10.73 -14.31
CA VAL A 379 -0.50 11.62 -15.36
C VAL A 379 -1.95 12.01 -15.11
N SER A 380 -2.80 11.06 -14.71
CA SER A 380 -4.22 11.32 -14.49
C SER A 380 -4.97 10.17 -13.84
N VAL A 381 -6.09 10.52 -13.21
CA VAL A 381 -7.20 9.59 -12.94
C VAL A 381 -7.82 9.14 -14.26
N VAL A 382 -8.22 7.88 -14.33
CA VAL A 382 -8.84 7.23 -15.49
C VAL A 382 -10.37 7.34 -15.41
N ASP A 383 -11.05 7.81 -16.46
CA ASP A 383 -12.51 7.75 -16.52
C ASP A 383 -12.96 6.33 -16.85
N GLY A 384 -13.73 5.71 -15.95
CA GLY A 384 -14.17 4.33 -16.12
C GLY A 384 -12.98 3.36 -16.14
N ARG A 385 -12.90 2.50 -17.16
CA ARG A 385 -11.83 1.52 -17.36
C ARG A 385 -11.38 1.55 -18.82
N ALA A 386 -10.08 1.32 -19.03
CA ALA A 386 -9.52 1.10 -20.35
C ALA A 386 -8.72 -0.22 -20.38
N PRO A 387 -8.54 -0.85 -21.55
CA PRO A 387 -7.68 -2.02 -21.66
C PRO A 387 -6.21 -1.63 -21.57
N LEU A 388 -5.39 -2.54 -21.05
CA LEU A 388 -3.95 -2.49 -21.27
C LEU A 388 -3.64 -2.93 -22.70
N VAL A 389 -2.81 -2.17 -23.42
CA VAL A 389 -2.40 -2.48 -24.80
C VAL A 389 -0.97 -3.00 -24.77
N VAL A 390 -0.80 -4.27 -25.10
CA VAL A 390 0.48 -4.98 -25.03
C VAL A 390 1.49 -4.39 -26.02
N GLY A 391 2.72 -4.21 -25.56
CA GLY A 391 3.89 -3.93 -26.38
C GLY A 391 5.08 -4.81 -25.98
N ALA A 392 6.06 -4.94 -26.88
CA ALA A 392 7.25 -5.75 -26.69
C ALA A 392 6.93 -7.21 -26.29
N SER A 393 5.91 -7.81 -26.90
CA SER A 393 5.42 -9.18 -26.63
C SER A 393 6.48 -10.29 -26.77
N GLY A 394 7.59 -10.03 -27.48
CA GLY A 394 8.75 -10.93 -27.53
C GLY A 394 9.64 -10.92 -26.28
N HIS A 395 9.43 -9.99 -25.35
CA HIS A 395 10.21 -9.88 -24.11
C HIS A 395 9.84 -10.99 -23.11
N TRP A 396 10.80 -11.44 -22.29
CA TRP A 396 10.61 -12.55 -21.32
C TRP A 396 9.45 -12.32 -20.36
N PHE A 397 9.11 -11.07 -20.09
CA PHE A 397 7.97 -10.68 -19.27
C PHE A 397 6.65 -11.31 -19.77
N TRP A 398 6.45 -11.35 -21.08
CA TRP A 398 5.25 -11.89 -21.72
C TRP A 398 5.36 -13.40 -22.07
N ALA A 399 6.46 -14.06 -21.71
CA ALA A 399 6.68 -15.47 -22.06
C ALA A 399 5.54 -16.38 -21.56
N GLY A 400 5.03 -17.23 -22.46
CA GLY A 400 3.96 -18.18 -22.15
C GLY A 400 2.57 -17.56 -21.93
N THR A 401 2.39 -16.27 -22.18
CA THR A 401 1.06 -15.62 -22.11
C THR A 401 0.27 -15.72 -23.43
N GLY A 402 0.97 -15.93 -24.55
CA GLY A 402 0.39 -16.00 -25.90
C GLY A 402 0.00 -14.65 -26.51
N VAL A 403 0.29 -13.53 -25.84
CA VAL A 403 -0.05 -12.19 -26.34
C VAL A 403 0.84 -11.76 -27.51
N ARG A 404 0.33 -10.83 -28.32
CA ARG A 404 1.04 -10.13 -29.39
C ARG A 404 0.97 -8.63 -29.18
N ASP A 405 1.88 -7.89 -29.80
CA ASP A 405 1.84 -6.44 -29.80
C ASP A 405 0.50 -5.92 -30.33
N GLY A 406 -0.11 -5.00 -29.60
CA GLY A 406 -1.43 -4.46 -29.89
C GLY A 406 -2.60 -5.22 -29.24
N ASP A 407 -2.37 -6.40 -28.65
CA ASP A 407 -3.41 -7.12 -27.91
C ASP A 407 -3.94 -6.27 -26.75
N ARG A 408 -5.26 -6.37 -26.52
CA ARG A 408 -5.98 -5.57 -25.52
C ARG A 408 -6.43 -6.46 -24.38
N ILE A 409 -5.91 -6.21 -23.18
CA ILE A 409 -6.32 -6.88 -21.95
C ILE A 409 -7.35 -5.99 -21.25
N PRO A 410 -8.64 -6.37 -21.18
CA PRO A 410 -9.71 -5.48 -20.74
C PRO A 410 -9.60 -5.12 -19.25
N GLY A 411 -9.98 -3.89 -18.90
CA GLY A 411 -10.22 -3.50 -17.51
C GLY A 411 -8.98 -3.21 -16.65
N VAL A 412 -7.77 -3.39 -17.19
CA VAL A 412 -6.49 -3.24 -16.48
C VAL A 412 -6.14 -1.79 -16.16
N VAL A 413 -6.45 -0.84 -17.06
CA VAL A 413 -6.19 0.60 -16.84
C VAL A 413 -7.37 1.20 -16.09
N TRP A 414 -7.19 1.52 -14.82
CA TRP A 414 -8.26 1.96 -13.93
C TRP A 414 -7.75 2.82 -12.77
N GLY A 415 -8.62 3.69 -12.26
CA GLY A 415 -8.35 4.49 -11.07
C GLY A 415 -7.39 5.62 -11.39
N GLU A 416 -6.10 5.33 -11.42
CA GLU A 416 -5.04 6.27 -11.75
C GLU A 416 -4.03 5.63 -12.69
N ALA A 417 -3.40 6.46 -13.52
CA ALA A 417 -2.44 6.05 -14.52
C ALA A 417 -1.14 6.85 -14.42
N ASP A 418 -0.04 6.16 -14.69
CA ASP A 418 1.28 6.76 -14.85
C ASP A 418 1.71 6.75 -16.31
N GLN A 419 2.52 7.73 -16.69
CA GLN A 419 3.09 7.87 -18.02
C GLN A 419 4.57 8.23 -17.92
N TRP A 420 5.35 7.85 -18.93
CA TRP A 420 6.66 8.48 -19.15
C TRP A 420 6.47 9.89 -19.72
N MET A 421 7.14 10.85 -19.12
CA MET A 421 7.12 12.27 -19.46
C MET A 421 8.47 12.65 -20.07
N SER A 422 8.48 13.01 -21.35
CA SER A 422 9.73 13.31 -22.09
C SER A 422 10.45 14.57 -21.62
N ASP A 423 9.76 15.46 -20.91
CA ASP A 423 10.29 16.69 -20.33
C ASP A 423 10.76 16.53 -18.88
N THR A 424 10.66 15.33 -18.31
CA THR A 424 11.05 15.01 -16.95
C THR A 424 12.28 14.10 -16.94
N ALA A 425 13.20 14.31 -15.99
CA ALA A 425 14.39 13.48 -15.86
C ALA A 425 14.02 12.00 -15.65
N GLY A 426 14.69 11.12 -16.41
CA GLY A 426 14.57 9.68 -16.29
C GLY A 426 15.48 9.07 -15.22
N PRO A 427 15.31 7.77 -14.93
CA PRO A 427 16.26 7.04 -14.11
C PRO A 427 17.61 6.88 -14.83
N GLN A 428 18.67 6.67 -14.07
CA GLN A 428 19.88 6.07 -14.65
C GLN A 428 19.60 4.60 -14.93
N LEU A 429 19.83 4.18 -16.17
CA LEU A 429 19.48 2.85 -16.68
C LEU A 429 20.52 2.36 -17.68
N VAL A 430 20.63 1.04 -17.79
CA VAL A 430 21.42 0.34 -18.83
C VAL A 430 20.54 -0.34 -19.87
N GLU A 431 19.28 -0.56 -19.54
CA GLU A 431 18.27 -1.19 -20.40
C GLU A 431 16.89 -0.67 -20.01
N GLU A 432 16.00 -0.51 -21.00
CA GLU A 432 14.59 -0.20 -20.77
C GLU A 432 13.67 -0.86 -21.82
N VAL A 433 12.45 -1.19 -21.40
CA VAL A 433 11.39 -1.75 -22.23
C VAL A 433 10.04 -1.13 -21.84
N GLN A 434 9.28 -0.69 -22.84
CA GLN A 434 7.87 -0.32 -22.68
C GLN A 434 6.99 -1.53 -22.98
N LEU A 435 6.45 -2.14 -21.92
CA LEU A 435 5.66 -3.37 -21.98
C LEU A 435 4.19 -3.10 -22.36
N ALA A 436 3.70 -1.88 -22.15
CA ALA A 436 2.38 -1.49 -22.60
C ALA A 436 2.29 0.02 -22.87
N ASP A 437 1.41 0.38 -23.81
CA ASP A 437 1.13 1.76 -24.15
C ASP A 437 -0.36 1.99 -24.44
N SER A 438 -1.10 2.28 -23.38
CA SER A 438 -2.55 2.12 -23.33
C SER A 438 -3.27 3.48 -23.38
N PRO A 439 -4.07 3.77 -24.41
CA PRO A 439 -4.89 4.97 -24.43
C PRO A 439 -6.08 4.83 -23.47
N PHE A 440 -6.39 5.90 -22.73
CA PHE A 440 -7.57 6.01 -21.88
C PHE A 440 -8.19 7.40 -21.97
N THR A 441 -9.42 7.55 -21.48
CA THR A 441 -10.14 8.83 -21.50
C THR A 441 -10.09 9.52 -20.14
N ARG A 442 -9.91 10.85 -20.18
CA ARG A 442 -10.06 11.75 -19.05
C ARG A 442 -10.74 13.03 -19.49
N LYS A 443 -11.95 13.30 -18.98
CA LYS A 443 -12.79 14.47 -19.31
C LYS A 443 -12.88 14.70 -20.83
N GLY A 444 -13.14 13.62 -21.56
CA GLY A 444 -13.27 13.64 -23.03
C GLY A 444 -11.95 13.75 -23.81
N LYS A 445 -10.79 13.78 -23.14
CA LYS A 445 -9.46 13.79 -23.78
C LYS A 445 -8.81 12.42 -23.71
N THR A 446 -8.10 12.05 -24.76
CA THR A 446 -7.24 10.85 -24.75
C THR A 446 -5.94 11.16 -24.03
N VAL A 447 -5.58 10.33 -23.05
CA VAL A 447 -4.32 10.31 -22.31
C VAL A 447 -3.72 8.90 -22.47
N ARG A 448 -2.43 8.71 -22.16
CA ARG A 448 -1.76 7.40 -22.25
C ARG A 448 -1.26 6.93 -20.89
N GLN A 449 -1.40 5.64 -20.66
CA GLN A 449 -0.80 4.91 -19.54
C GLN A 449 0.34 4.06 -20.09
N HIS A 450 1.50 4.07 -19.44
CA HIS A 450 2.63 3.22 -19.83
C HIS A 450 2.96 2.20 -18.74
N THR A 451 3.16 0.95 -19.14
CA THR A 451 3.79 -0.08 -18.28
C THR A 451 5.24 -0.19 -18.69
N ARG A 452 6.16 0.00 -17.74
CA ARG A 452 7.60 0.13 -18.04
C ARG A 452 8.44 -0.78 -17.16
N LEU A 453 9.55 -1.23 -17.72
CA LEU A 453 10.58 -1.99 -17.04
C LEU A 453 11.92 -1.37 -17.41
N TYR A 454 12.77 -1.09 -16.44
CA TYR A 454 14.16 -0.70 -16.70
C TYR A 454 15.13 -1.45 -15.80
N ARG A 455 16.39 -1.52 -16.22
CA ARG A 455 17.48 -2.08 -15.43
C ARG A 455 18.43 -0.98 -14.99
N ALA A 456 18.61 -0.83 -13.68
CA ALA A 456 19.54 0.14 -13.09
C ALA A 456 21.00 -0.29 -13.31
N PRO A 457 22.00 0.62 -13.22
CA PRO A 457 23.42 0.28 -13.31
C PRO A 457 23.89 -0.79 -12.31
N SER A 458 23.22 -0.90 -11.17
CA SER A 458 23.45 -1.95 -10.16
C SER A 458 23.03 -3.35 -10.61
N GLY A 459 22.30 -3.47 -11.73
CA GLY A 459 21.69 -4.70 -12.21
C GLY A 459 20.26 -4.93 -11.70
N ALA A 460 19.76 -4.12 -10.77
CA ALA A 460 18.38 -4.18 -10.27
C ALA A 460 17.35 -3.90 -11.38
N TRP A 461 16.26 -4.68 -11.40
CA TRP A 461 15.11 -4.39 -12.24
C TRP A 461 14.14 -3.47 -11.52
N VAL A 462 13.56 -2.50 -12.23
CA VAL A 462 12.48 -1.66 -11.73
C VAL A 462 11.28 -1.75 -12.66
N PHE A 463 10.20 -2.32 -12.15
CA PHE A 463 8.93 -2.48 -12.86
C PHE A 463 7.91 -1.47 -12.37
N ALA A 464 7.21 -0.81 -13.30
CA ALA A 464 6.08 0.06 -13.03
C ALA A 464 4.87 -0.38 -13.84
N ALA A 465 3.83 -0.87 -13.16
CA ALA A 465 2.56 -1.22 -13.77
C ALA A 465 1.89 0.01 -14.40
N GLY A 466 1.93 1.15 -13.69
CA GLY A 466 1.35 2.41 -14.12
C GLY A 466 -0.17 2.41 -14.13
N SER A 467 -0.82 1.50 -13.39
CA SER A 467 -2.27 1.47 -13.21
C SER A 467 -2.68 0.90 -11.86
N LEU A 468 -3.72 1.47 -11.21
CA LEU A 468 -4.33 0.85 -10.02
C LEU A 468 -5.13 -0.43 -10.33
N GLY A 469 -5.42 -0.69 -11.61
CA GLY A 469 -6.15 -1.88 -12.02
C GLY A 469 -5.29 -3.14 -12.15
N TRP A 470 -3.96 -3.05 -12.15
CA TRP A 470 -3.07 -4.20 -12.38
C TRP A 470 -3.30 -5.30 -11.35
N THR A 471 -3.14 -5.00 -10.06
CA THR A 471 -3.25 -5.98 -8.98
C THR A 471 -4.62 -6.64 -8.90
N ARG A 472 -5.68 -5.93 -9.31
CA ARG A 472 -7.05 -6.47 -9.34
C ARG A 472 -7.19 -7.64 -10.30
N THR A 473 -6.42 -7.67 -11.37
CA THR A 473 -6.40 -8.80 -12.32
C THR A 473 -5.84 -10.09 -11.71
N LEU A 474 -5.25 -10.03 -10.50
CA LEU A 474 -4.68 -11.17 -9.81
C LEU A 474 -5.63 -11.81 -8.79
N TYR A 475 -6.62 -11.06 -8.28
CA TYR A 475 -7.48 -11.52 -7.19
C TYR A 475 -8.98 -11.30 -7.39
N ASP A 476 -9.40 -10.29 -8.17
CA ASP A 476 -10.82 -10.00 -8.39
C ASP A 476 -11.36 -10.94 -9.47
N PRO A 477 -12.29 -11.87 -9.17
CA PRO A 477 -12.82 -12.81 -10.15
C PRO A 477 -13.46 -12.14 -11.38
N ALA A 478 -13.95 -10.91 -11.24
CA ALA A 478 -14.56 -10.16 -12.35
C ALA A 478 -13.51 -9.57 -13.32
N LEU A 479 -12.25 -9.49 -12.89
CA LEU A 479 -11.14 -8.90 -13.64
C LEU A 479 -9.97 -9.87 -13.84
N ALA A 480 -10.04 -11.06 -13.24
CA ALA A 480 -8.99 -12.06 -13.30
C ALA A 480 -8.65 -12.41 -14.74
N ASP A 481 -7.37 -12.28 -15.10
CA ASP A 481 -6.91 -12.56 -16.45
C ASP A 481 -5.64 -13.44 -16.42
N PRO A 482 -5.65 -14.63 -17.03
CA PRO A 482 -4.53 -15.56 -16.97
C PRO A 482 -3.25 -15.00 -17.63
N ARG A 483 -3.37 -14.04 -18.55
CA ARG A 483 -2.21 -13.38 -19.17
C ARG A 483 -1.52 -12.48 -18.15
N MET A 484 -2.30 -11.76 -17.33
CA MET A 484 -1.79 -10.89 -16.27
C MET A 484 -1.19 -11.68 -15.10
N ASP A 485 -1.84 -12.79 -14.71
CA ASP A 485 -1.30 -13.75 -13.75
C ASP A 485 0.07 -14.28 -14.21
N ARG A 486 0.14 -14.81 -15.44
CA ARG A 486 1.39 -15.36 -16.00
C ARG A 486 2.49 -14.30 -16.12
N ALA A 487 2.18 -13.11 -16.63
CA ALA A 487 3.15 -12.02 -16.76
C ALA A 487 3.70 -11.56 -15.41
N THR A 488 2.84 -11.46 -14.38
CA THR A 488 3.27 -11.10 -13.03
C THR A 488 4.12 -12.20 -12.39
N ARG A 489 3.81 -13.48 -12.63
CA ARG A 489 4.68 -14.60 -12.20
C ARG A 489 6.05 -14.57 -12.87
N ASN A 490 6.12 -14.27 -14.17
CA ASN A 490 7.39 -14.13 -14.88
C ASN A 490 8.24 -13.02 -14.26
N LEU A 491 7.63 -11.86 -13.99
CA LEU A 491 8.30 -10.75 -13.30
C LEU A 491 8.85 -11.18 -11.94
N LEU A 492 8.02 -11.77 -11.09
CA LEU A 492 8.43 -12.17 -9.74
C LEU A 492 9.51 -13.25 -9.77
N ARG A 493 9.41 -14.24 -10.67
CA ARG A 493 10.46 -15.24 -10.88
C ARG A 493 11.79 -14.58 -11.26
N GLN A 494 11.77 -13.60 -12.16
CA GLN A 494 12.98 -12.90 -12.60
C GLN A 494 13.64 -12.12 -11.46
N VAL A 495 12.87 -11.34 -10.68
CA VAL A 495 13.45 -10.45 -9.66
C VAL A 495 13.76 -11.15 -8.34
N LEU A 496 13.04 -12.24 -8.02
CA LEU A 496 13.29 -13.07 -6.83
C LEU A 496 14.25 -14.24 -7.14
N GLY A 497 14.62 -14.40 -8.41
CA GLY A 497 15.56 -15.36 -9.05
C GLY A 497 15.56 -16.79 -8.55
N GLY A 498 14.41 -17.43 -8.68
CA GLY A 498 14.23 -18.87 -8.57
C GLY A 498 12.83 -19.23 -9.00
N ASP A 499 12.66 -20.40 -9.62
CA ASP A 499 11.34 -20.98 -9.85
C ASP A 499 10.68 -21.25 -8.49
N PRO A 500 9.43 -20.80 -8.26
CA PRO A 500 8.70 -21.27 -7.11
C PRO A 500 8.60 -22.78 -7.21
N ALA A 501 9.04 -23.51 -6.19
CA ALA A 501 8.95 -24.97 -6.15
C ALA A 501 7.48 -25.38 -6.37
N GLY A 502 7.13 -25.81 -7.60
CA GLY A 502 5.80 -26.30 -7.99
C GLY A 502 4.97 -25.46 -8.97
N ALA A 503 5.54 -24.50 -9.70
CA ALA A 503 4.80 -23.54 -10.54
C ALA A 503 4.04 -24.08 -11.80
N ASP A 504 3.98 -25.40 -12.03
CA ASP A 504 3.29 -26.02 -13.17
C ASP A 504 1.85 -26.48 -12.89
N GLN A 505 1.30 -26.23 -11.70
CA GLN A 505 -0.11 -26.48 -11.42
C GLN A 505 -0.93 -25.18 -11.59
N PRO A 506 -1.87 -25.10 -12.55
CA PRO A 506 -2.80 -23.98 -12.59
C PRO A 506 -3.59 -23.93 -11.27
N VAL A 507 -3.65 -22.75 -10.67
CA VAL A 507 -4.54 -22.51 -9.52
C VAL A 507 -5.96 -22.63 -10.04
N VAL A 508 -6.60 -23.77 -9.80
CA VAL A 508 -7.99 -24.01 -10.18
C VAL A 508 -8.85 -23.02 -9.41
N ALA A 509 -9.41 -22.03 -10.10
CA ALA A 509 -10.49 -21.21 -9.59
C ALA A 509 -11.63 -22.14 -9.17
N ARG A 510 -11.94 -22.19 -7.87
CA ARG A 510 -13.12 -22.92 -7.41
C ARG A 510 -14.35 -22.21 -7.97
N ALA A 511 -15.11 -22.94 -8.80
CA ALA A 511 -16.42 -22.53 -9.27
C ALA A 511 -17.28 -22.12 -8.07
N ALA A 512 -17.92 -20.94 -8.19
CA ALA A 512 -18.97 -20.52 -7.28
C ALA A 512 -20.03 -21.63 -7.21
N ARG A 513 -20.19 -22.24 -6.04
CA ARG A 513 -21.39 -23.05 -5.77
C ARG A 513 -22.53 -22.06 -5.57
N ARG A 514 -23.61 -22.30 -6.33
CA ARG A 514 -24.86 -21.55 -6.34
C ARG A 514 -25.51 -21.50 -4.96
#